data_AF-A0A2V3VD34-F1
#
_entry.id   AF-A0A2V3VD34-F1
#
_cell.length_a   1.000
_cell.length_b   1.000
_cell.length_c   1.000
_cell.angle_alpha   90.00
_cell.angle_beta   90.00
_cell.angle_gamma   90.00
#
_symmetry.space_group_name_H-M   'P 1'
#
loop_
_entity.id
_entity.type
_entity.pdbx_description
1 polymer ?
#
loop_
_entity_poly.entity_id
_entity_poly.type
_entity_poly.pdbx_seq_one_letter_code
_entity_poly.pdbx_strand_id
1 'polypeptide(L)'
;MSFNSMLLAALFKPSALSMILIACLLTHSDLGAAECGILKMQKHRSSGVNVVNNYCTDDSALSLNTILQIPAGARLWLESTNVTQNSENFQIICQNKSIAPVSIKIDRAVLPWINPENNSHCNSWTNDRLECQELNSEIKTLLCAIAQIKKSPVSEMMQRKTSLTLRGLIYKKNNAPFSDGVQTGTNQWKADLEPEINLCRKVFQVDDPITINWKIRTDGKITDTSITETNIDNQFTECAIEVIKNFSFPIFEKDIPVILLFD
;
A
#
# COMPACT_ATOMS: atom_id res chain seq x y z
N MET A 1 -29.90 36.78 69.98
CA MET A 1 -31.05 36.79 69.05
C MET A 1 -30.76 35.78 67.96
N SER A 2 -31.50 34.68 67.95
CA SER A 2 -31.34 33.56 67.02
C SER A 2 -32.09 33.84 65.71
N PHE A 3 -31.47 33.53 64.57
CA PHE A 3 -32.15 33.39 63.29
C PHE A 3 -32.08 31.93 62.86
N ASN A 4 -33.23 31.26 62.89
CA ASN A 4 -33.45 29.94 62.30
C ASN A 4 -33.44 30.06 60.78
N SER A 5 -32.48 29.44 60.11
CA SER A 5 -32.55 29.16 58.67
C SER A 5 -33.09 27.75 58.51
N MET A 6 -34.41 27.66 58.32
CA MET A 6 -35.12 26.41 58.07
C MET A 6 -35.02 26.06 56.59
N LEU A 7 -34.45 24.88 56.34
CA LEU A 7 -34.53 24.10 55.12
C LEU A 7 -35.84 24.30 54.33
N LEU A 8 -35.73 24.71 53.07
CA LEU A 8 -36.70 24.33 52.02
C LEU A 8 -36.03 23.32 51.09
N ALA A 9 -36.10 22.05 51.48
CA ALA A 9 -35.88 20.93 50.56
C ALA A 9 -37.19 20.71 49.79
N ALA A 10 -37.32 21.34 48.62
CA ALA A 10 -38.41 21.08 47.71
C ALA A 10 -38.25 19.68 47.10
N LEU A 11 -39.06 18.74 47.58
CA LEU A 11 -39.25 17.40 47.04
C LEU A 11 -39.91 17.50 45.65
N PHE A 12 -39.11 17.64 44.60
CA PHE A 12 -39.55 17.34 43.23
C PHE A 12 -39.60 15.81 43.09
N LYS A 13 -40.80 15.24 43.13
CA LYS A 13 -41.05 13.86 42.66
C LYS A 13 -40.90 13.86 41.14
N PRO A 14 -39.87 13.22 40.56
CA PRO A 14 -39.82 13.05 39.12
C PRO A 14 -41.02 12.18 38.70
N SER A 15 -41.93 12.74 37.92
CA SER A 15 -42.97 11.95 37.27
C SER A 15 -42.30 10.98 36.30
N ALA A 16 -42.83 9.76 36.18
CA ALA A 16 -42.26 8.71 35.32
C ALA A 16 -42.08 9.15 33.85
N LEU A 17 -42.81 10.18 33.43
CA LEU A 17 -42.71 10.81 32.11
C LEU A 17 -41.38 11.57 31.89
N SER A 18 -40.76 12.09 32.96
CA SER A 18 -39.50 12.84 32.90
C SER A 18 -38.27 11.93 32.77
N MET A 19 -38.33 10.70 33.32
CA MET A 19 -37.24 9.72 33.14
C MET A 19 -37.15 9.17 31.71
N ILE A 20 -38.26 9.11 30.97
CA ILE A 20 -38.26 8.63 29.58
C ILE A 20 -37.59 9.64 28.64
N LEU A 21 -37.74 10.95 28.90
CA LEU A 21 -37.16 11.99 28.05
C LEU A 21 -35.63 12.05 28.16
N ILE A 22 -35.08 11.77 29.34
CA ILE A 22 -33.61 11.74 29.57
C ILE A 22 -32.99 10.46 28.98
N ALA A 23 -33.72 9.33 28.97
CA ALA A 23 -33.25 8.10 28.34
C ALA A 23 -33.17 8.18 26.80
N CYS A 24 -34.03 8.98 26.15
CA CYS A 24 -33.95 9.22 24.69
C CYS A 24 -32.82 10.17 24.28
N LEU A 25 -32.28 11.01 25.18
CA LEU A 25 -31.16 11.90 24.88
C LEU A 25 -29.79 11.21 24.99
N LEU A 26 -29.74 9.96 25.49
CA LEU A 26 -28.51 9.18 25.61
C LEU A 26 -28.28 8.19 24.46
N THR A 27 -29.19 8.09 23.49
CA THR A 27 -28.83 7.52 22.19
C THR A 27 -27.99 8.55 21.44
N HIS A 28 -26.75 8.73 21.91
CA HIS A 28 -25.70 9.35 21.13
C HIS A 28 -25.69 8.59 19.81
N SER A 29 -26.07 9.31 18.78
CA SER A 29 -26.01 8.85 17.42
C SER A 29 -24.54 8.53 17.16
N ASP A 30 -24.25 7.29 16.82
CA ASP A 30 -23.05 6.93 16.05
C ASP A 30 -23.19 7.55 14.63
N LEU A 31 -23.27 8.89 14.59
CA LEU A 31 -23.23 9.72 13.40
C LEU A 31 -21.76 9.89 13.04
N GLY A 32 -21.22 8.79 12.58
CA GLY A 32 -19.86 8.64 12.13
C GLY A 32 -19.75 7.28 11.49
N ALA A 33 -20.62 6.98 10.52
CA ALA A 33 -20.28 6.00 9.50
C ALA A 33 -19.08 6.58 8.73
N ALA A 34 -17.91 6.52 9.37
CA ALA A 34 -16.66 6.87 8.77
C ALA A 34 -16.56 5.94 7.56
N GLU A 35 -16.52 6.53 6.37
CA GLU A 35 -16.40 5.75 5.14
C GLU A 35 -15.10 4.96 5.25
N CYS A 36 -15.25 3.67 5.53
CA CYS A 36 -14.18 2.78 5.90
C CYS A 36 -13.79 1.92 4.70
N GLY A 37 -12.49 1.73 4.54
CA GLY A 37 -12.00 0.87 3.46
C GLY A 37 -12.26 1.48 2.08
N ILE A 38 -12.02 2.78 1.93
CA ILE A 38 -11.76 3.39 0.62
C ILE A 38 -10.32 3.10 0.19
N LEU A 39 -9.42 3.12 1.16
CA LEU A 39 -8.01 2.77 1.03
C LEU A 39 -7.63 1.70 2.06
N LYS A 40 -6.67 0.86 1.69
CA LYS A 40 -5.95 -0.05 2.56
C LYS A 40 -4.47 0.28 2.56
N MET A 41 -3.87 0.25 3.74
CA MET A 41 -2.42 0.36 3.89
C MET A 41 -1.77 -1.01 3.73
N GLN A 42 -0.78 -1.11 2.84
CA GLN A 42 0.03 -2.31 2.70
C GLN A 42 1.10 -2.33 3.80
N LYS A 43 0.71 -2.77 5.01
CA LYS A 43 1.54 -2.72 6.23
C LYS A 43 2.94 -3.28 6.05
N HIS A 44 3.07 -4.40 5.35
CA HIS A 44 4.34 -5.08 5.12
C HIS A 44 5.33 -4.26 4.27
N ARG A 45 4.84 -3.29 3.48
CA ARG A 45 5.64 -2.36 2.66
C ARG A 45 5.72 -0.94 3.25
N SER A 46 4.87 -0.65 4.24
CA SER A 46 4.75 0.65 4.90
C SER A 46 5.38 0.63 6.29
N SER A 47 6.59 0.08 6.39
CA SER A 47 7.24 -0.17 7.67
C SER A 47 7.45 1.12 8.47
N GLY A 48 7.09 1.09 9.75
CA GLY A 48 7.24 2.23 10.67
C GLY A 48 6.20 3.35 10.50
N VAL A 49 5.28 3.26 9.54
CA VAL A 49 4.19 4.24 9.42
C VAL A 49 3.25 4.13 10.62
N ASN A 50 3.05 5.25 11.31
CA ASN A 50 2.11 5.35 12.42
C ASN A 50 0.74 5.84 11.91
N VAL A 51 -0.32 5.16 12.33
CA VAL A 51 -1.69 5.42 11.89
C VAL A 51 -2.48 6.03 13.06
N VAL A 52 -3.01 7.23 12.85
CA VAL A 52 -3.73 8.02 13.87
C VAL A 52 -5.13 8.32 13.36
N ASN A 53 -6.13 8.33 14.24
CA ASN A 53 -7.54 8.61 13.91
C ASN A 53 -8.14 7.67 12.84
N ASN A 54 -7.73 6.39 12.85
CA ASN A 54 -8.39 5.36 12.05
C ASN A 54 -9.54 4.73 12.85
N TYR A 55 -10.74 4.75 12.28
CA TYR A 55 -11.95 4.23 12.90
C TYR A 55 -12.42 2.90 12.28
N CYS A 56 -11.65 2.32 11.36
CA CYS A 56 -11.98 1.03 10.78
C CYS A 56 -11.63 -0.13 11.70
N THR A 57 -12.46 -1.17 11.66
CA THR A 57 -12.24 -2.42 12.42
C THR A 57 -11.16 -3.31 11.78
N ASP A 58 -11.05 -3.29 10.46
CA ASP A 58 -9.93 -3.87 9.71
C ASP A 58 -8.71 -2.97 9.91
N ASP A 59 -7.65 -3.56 10.43
CA ASP A 59 -6.42 -2.88 10.83
C ASP A 59 -5.62 -2.34 9.64
N SER A 60 -5.90 -2.83 8.43
CA SER A 60 -5.34 -2.37 7.16
C SER A 60 -6.22 -1.33 6.48
N ALA A 61 -7.53 -1.34 6.73
CA ALA A 61 -8.46 -0.39 6.16
C ALA A 61 -8.32 0.98 6.82
N LEU A 62 -8.46 2.03 6.00
CA LEU A 62 -8.34 3.41 6.45
C LEU A 62 -9.69 4.10 6.32
N SER A 63 -10.07 4.84 7.36
CA SER A 63 -11.21 5.75 7.35
C SER A 63 -10.83 7.12 6.81
N LEU A 64 -11.81 7.90 6.38
CA LEU A 64 -11.63 9.35 6.21
C LEU A 64 -11.10 9.99 7.50
N ASN A 65 -10.32 11.05 7.32
CA ASN A 65 -9.57 11.77 8.36
C ASN A 65 -8.48 10.96 9.09
N THR A 66 -8.18 9.72 8.65
CA THR A 66 -7.00 9.00 9.12
C THR A 66 -5.75 9.79 8.77
N ILE A 67 -4.83 9.92 9.73
CA ILE A 67 -3.53 10.55 9.58
C ILE A 67 -2.46 9.46 9.57
N LEU A 68 -1.65 9.44 8.51
CA LEU A 68 -0.53 8.55 8.30
C LEU A 68 0.75 9.34 8.51
N GLN A 69 1.49 9.01 9.57
CA GLN A 69 2.78 9.62 9.87
C GLN A 69 3.88 8.73 9.29
N ILE A 70 4.54 9.23 8.24
CA ILE A 70 5.61 8.54 7.53
C ILE A 70 6.94 8.96 8.15
N PRO A 71 7.72 8.05 8.77
CA PRO A 71 9.03 8.39 9.32
C PRO A 71 10.00 8.92 8.26
N ALA A 72 11.08 9.56 8.72
CA ALA A 72 12.16 10.00 7.85
C ALA A 72 12.72 8.82 7.02
N GLY A 73 12.86 9.01 5.71
CA GLY A 73 13.36 7.98 4.79
C GLY A 73 12.39 6.83 4.49
N ALA A 74 11.23 6.76 5.14
CA ALA A 74 10.29 5.66 4.98
C ALA A 74 9.38 5.81 3.75
N ARG A 75 8.78 4.69 3.36
CA ARG A 75 7.78 4.59 2.29
C ARG A 75 6.41 4.26 2.86
N LEU A 76 5.38 4.75 2.18
CA LEU A 76 3.99 4.41 2.43
C LEU A 76 3.40 3.84 1.14
N TRP A 77 2.73 2.71 1.27
CA TRP A 77 2.02 2.02 0.20
C TRP A 77 0.53 1.93 0.55
N LEU A 78 -0.31 2.48 -0.32
CA LEU A 78 -1.75 2.45 -0.21
C LEU A 78 -2.36 1.80 -1.43
N GLU A 79 -3.49 1.14 -1.22
CA GLU A 79 -4.24 0.47 -2.26
C GLU A 79 -5.72 0.85 -2.15
N SER A 80 -6.35 1.22 -3.25
CA SER A 80 -7.79 1.47 -3.27
C SER A 80 -8.56 0.16 -3.21
N THR A 81 -9.62 0.14 -2.42
CA THR A 81 -10.49 -1.02 -2.24
C THR A 81 -11.83 -0.90 -2.97
N ASN A 82 -12.02 0.19 -3.72
CA ASN A 82 -13.34 0.53 -4.25
C ASN A 82 -13.68 -0.30 -5.51
N VAL A 83 -14.50 -1.33 -5.30
CA VAL A 83 -15.08 -2.19 -6.34
C VAL A 83 -16.07 -1.44 -7.24
N THR A 84 -16.60 -0.29 -6.78
CA THR A 84 -17.75 0.39 -7.41
C THR A 84 -17.41 1.39 -8.51
N GLN A 85 -16.15 1.84 -8.62
CA GLN A 85 -15.69 2.66 -9.73
C GLN A 85 -14.85 1.79 -10.68
N ASN A 86 -15.52 1.20 -11.67
CA ASN A 86 -14.90 0.61 -12.85
C ASN A 86 -13.81 -0.46 -12.63
N SER A 87 -13.86 -1.37 -11.66
CA SER A 87 -12.89 -2.50 -11.55
C SER A 87 -11.39 -2.15 -11.49
N GLU A 88 -11.05 -0.86 -11.47
CA GLU A 88 -9.69 -0.36 -11.54
C GLU A 88 -9.15 -0.19 -10.14
N ASN A 89 -8.16 -1.01 -9.78
CA ASN A 89 -7.45 -0.83 -8.52
C ASN A 89 -6.40 0.27 -8.74
N PHE A 90 -6.34 1.24 -7.85
CA PHE A 90 -5.26 2.21 -7.80
C PHE A 90 -4.31 1.85 -6.66
N GLN A 91 -3.02 2.07 -6.89
CA GLN A 91 -2.01 2.08 -5.85
C GLN A 91 -1.40 3.47 -5.73
N ILE A 92 -1.02 3.80 -4.51
CA ILE A 92 -0.32 5.04 -4.18
C ILE A 92 0.96 4.64 -3.46
N ILE A 93 2.07 5.23 -3.88
CA ILE A 93 3.32 5.19 -3.13
C ILE A 93 3.66 6.61 -2.71
N CYS A 94 4.13 6.77 -1.48
CA CYS A 94 4.75 8.00 -1.00
C CYS A 94 6.12 7.69 -0.41
N GLN A 95 7.11 8.53 -0.73
CA GLN A 95 8.46 8.50 -0.16
C GLN A 95 8.67 9.78 0.65
N ASN A 96 8.92 9.63 1.96
CA ASN A 96 9.42 10.73 2.77
C ASN A 96 10.94 10.83 2.60
N LYS A 97 11.41 11.92 2.01
CA LYS A 97 12.84 12.24 1.83
C LYS A 97 13.38 13.22 2.87
N SER A 98 12.52 13.75 3.73
CA SER A 98 12.93 14.65 4.80
C SER A 98 13.56 13.89 5.96
N ILE A 99 14.26 14.64 6.83
CA ILE A 99 14.86 14.14 8.07
C ILE A 99 13.85 14.01 9.21
N ALA A 100 12.61 14.45 9.00
CA ALA A 100 11.55 14.45 10.01
C ALA A 100 10.35 13.61 9.54
N PRO A 101 9.48 13.14 10.45
CA PRO A 101 8.23 12.53 10.04
C PRO A 101 7.33 13.49 9.26
N VAL A 102 6.65 12.99 8.23
CA VAL A 102 5.67 13.74 7.44
C VAL A 102 4.28 13.14 7.64
N SER A 103 3.28 13.98 7.89
CA SER A 103 1.89 13.57 8.06
C SER A 103 1.09 13.74 6.77
N ILE A 104 0.40 12.69 6.36
CA ILE A 104 -0.56 12.68 5.26
C ILE A 104 -1.92 12.31 5.81
N LYS A 105 -2.95 13.06 5.42
CA LYS A 105 -4.35 12.82 5.81
C LYS A 105 -5.12 12.18 4.66
N ILE A 106 -5.96 11.19 4.96
CA ILE A 106 -7.00 10.70 4.05
C ILE A 106 -8.15 11.71 4.09
N ASP A 107 -8.18 12.64 3.14
CA ASP A 107 -9.06 13.80 3.19
C ASP A 107 -10.34 13.62 2.36
N ARG A 108 -10.33 12.72 1.37
CA ARG A 108 -11.42 12.53 0.41
C ARG A 108 -11.67 11.06 0.12
N ALA A 109 -12.92 10.75 -0.25
CA ALA A 109 -13.31 9.42 -0.71
C ALA A 109 -13.05 9.19 -2.21
N VAL A 110 -12.63 10.24 -2.90
CA VAL A 110 -12.34 10.27 -4.34
C VAL A 110 -10.91 10.69 -4.59
N LEU A 111 -10.39 10.35 -5.76
CA LEU A 111 -9.07 10.77 -6.22
C LEU A 111 -8.92 12.31 -6.25
N PRO A 112 -7.75 12.86 -5.85
CA PRO A 112 -6.73 12.22 -5.04
C PRO A 112 -7.19 12.10 -3.58
N TRP A 113 -7.12 10.90 -3.00
CA TRP A 113 -7.64 10.62 -1.65
C TRP A 113 -6.86 11.29 -0.52
N ILE A 114 -5.58 11.58 -0.75
CA ILE A 114 -4.63 11.96 0.29
C ILE A 114 -4.16 13.42 0.14
N ASN A 115 -3.94 14.07 1.28
CA ASN A 115 -3.46 15.45 1.36
C ASN A 115 -2.43 15.61 2.51
N PRO A 116 -1.26 16.23 2.29
CA PRO A 116 -0.30 16.52 3.37
C PRO A 116 -0.88 17.49 4.40
N GLU A 117 -0.68 17.22 5.69
CA GLU A 117 -1.41 17.97 6.74
C GLU A 117 -0.71 19.29 7.17
N ASN A 118 0.61 19.38 7.04
CA ASN A 118 1.39 20.50 7.61
C ASN A 118 2.53 21.00 6.71
N ASN A 119 2.58 20.60 5.44
CA ASN A 119 3.65 20.99 4.53
C ASN A 119 3.20 22.18 3.68
N SER A 120 3.65 23.39 4.03
CA SER A 120 3.23 24.64 3.41
C SER A 120 3.69 24.84 1.95
N HIS A 121 4.46 23.89 1.39
CA HIS A 121 5.00 23.98 0.03
C HIS A 121 4.86 22.66 -0.73
N CYS A 122 3.65 22.09 -0.69
CA CYS A 122 3.27 21.03 -1.61
C CYS A 122 2.61 21.62 -2.84
N ASN A 123 3.04 21.16 -4.01
CA ASN A 123 2.33 21.45 -5.25
C ASN A 123 0.96 20.77 -5.22
N SER A 124 0.04 21.24 -6.06
CA SER A 124 -1.17 20.46 -6.34
C SER A 124 -0.81 19.18 -7.09
N TRP A 125 -1.62 18.13 -6.92
CA TRP A 125 -1.51 16.91 -7.70
C TRP A 125 -1.48 17.24 -9.20
N THR A 126 -0.38 16.92 -9.87
CA THR A 126 -0.17 17.19 -11.29
C THR A 126 0.36 15.92 -11.93
N ASN A 127 -0.28 15.43 -12.99
CA ASN A 127 0.07 14.17 -13.65
C ASN A 127 0.19 12.99 -12.65
N ASP A 128 -0.83 12.82 -11.80
CA ASP A 128 -0.89 11.78 -10.75
C ASP A 128 0.27 11.79 -9.76
N ARG A 129 0.92 12.95 -9.59
CA ARG A 129 2.09 13.11 -8.73
C ARG A 129 1.93 14.30 -7.80
N LEU A 130 2.42 14.12 -6.59
CA LEU A 130 2.49 15.15 -5.54
C LEU A 130 3.94 15.33 -5.13
N GLU A 131 4.38 16.57 -5.08
CA GLU A 131 5.71 16.94 -4.60
C GLU A 131 5.59 18.00 -3.53
N CYS A 132 6.28 17.78 -2.41
CA CYS A 132 6.49 18.79 -1.38
C CYS A 132 7.96 19.14 -1.31
N GLN A 133 8.25 20.40 -1.03
CA GLN A 133 9.59 20.93 -0.89
C GLN A 133 9.74 21.61 0.47
N GLU A 134 10.98 21.72 0.93
CA GLU A 134 11.29 22.59 2.06
C GLU A 134 11.21 24.06 1.64
N LEU A 135 10.81 24.95 2.56
CA LEU A 135 10.67 26.37 2.27
C LEU A 135 12.01 26.94 1.76
N ASN A 136 11.97 27.60 0.60
CA ASN A 136 13.15 28.20 -0.06
C ASN A 136 14.25 27.20 -0.44
N SER A 137 13.90 25.93 -0.65
CA SER A 137 14.84 24.87 -1.01
C SER A 137 14.34 24.08 -2.21
N GLU A 138 15.26 23.65 -3.07
CA GLU A 138 14.95 22.70 -4.14
C GLU A 138 14.86 21.25 -3.63
N ILE A 139 15.12 21.04 -2.33
CA ILE A 139 15.10 19.72 -1.70
C ILE A 139 13.65 19.27 -1.55
N LYS A 140 13.32 18.21 -2.30
CA LYS A 140 12.02 17.53 -2.23
C LYS A 140 11.93 16.73 -0.93
N THR A 141 10.92 17.00 -0.12
CA THR A 141 10.70 16.42 1.21
C THR A 141 9.70 15.26 1.19
N LEU A 142 8.71 15.32 0.32
CA LEU A 142 7.73 14.25 0.10
C LEU A 142 7.48 14.10 -1.39
N LEU A 143 7.51 12.87 -1.87
CA LEU A 143 7.14 12.51 -3.23
C LEU A 143 6.03 11.46 -3.16
N CYS A 144 4.91 11.68 -3.83
CA CYS A 144 3.89 10.65 -4.00
C CYS A 144 3.50 10.50 -5.47
N ALA A 145 3.12 9.28 -5.84
CA ALA A 145 2.56 8.99 -7.15
C ALA A 145 1.35 8.07 -7.01
N ILE A 146 0.38 8.24 -7.92
CA ILE A 146 -0.78 7.37 -8.07
C ILE A 146 -0.66 6.64 -9.42
N ALA A 147 -0.97 5.36 -9.43
CA ALA A 147 -1.12 4.61 -10.66
C ALA A 147 -2.31 3.67 -10.58
N GLN A 148 -2.96 3.50 -11.72
CA GLN A 148 -3.90 2.42 -11.94
C GLN A 148 -3.13 1.11 -12.11
N ILE A 149 -3.50 0.10 -11.35
CA ILE A 149 -2.91 -1.24 -11.38
C ILE A 149 -4.00 -2.23 -11.81
N LYS A 150 -3.79 -2.82 -12.99
CA LYS A 150 -4.56 -3.99 -13.40
C LYS A 150 -4.03 -5.16 -12.61
N LYS A 151 -4.80 -5.61 -11.60
CA LYS A 151 -4.51 -6.89 -10.96
C LYS A 151 -4.75 -7.98 -12.00
N SER A 152 -3.67 -8.59 -12.47
CA SER A 152 -3.80 -9.86 -13.15
C SER A 152 -4.42 -10.84 -12.16
N PRO A 153 -5.45 -11.62 -12.54
CA PRO A 153 -5.96 -12.66 -11.66
C PRO A 153 -4.76 -13.53 -11.29
N VAL A 154 -4.41 -13.54 -10.00
CA VAL A 154 -3.40 -14.46 -9.47
C VAL A 154 -3.80 -15.82 -10.00
N SER A 155 -3.01 -16.36 -10.93
CA SER A 155 -3.29 -17.68 -11.50
C SER A 155 -3.27 -18.62 -10.31
N GLU A 156 -4.46 -19.06 -9.87
CA GLU A 156 -4.58 -20.14 -8.90
C GLU A 156 -3.67 -21.25 -9.42
N MET A 157 -2.67 -21.58 -8.60
CA MET A 157 -1.60 -22.48 -8.97
C MET A 157 -2.18 -23.70 -9.68
N MET A 158 -1.66 -23.94 -10.88
CA MET A 158 -1.69 -25.23 -11.54
C MET A 158 -1.20 -26.27 -10.53
N GLN A 159 -2.13 -26.88 -9.78
CA GLN A 159 -1.86 -28.09 -9.03
C GLN A 159 -1.45 -29.11 -10.09
N ARG A 160 -0.14 -29.36 -10.19
CA ARG A 160 0.41 -30.50 -10.90
C ARG A 160 -0.19 -31.75 -10.27
N LYS A 161 -1.35 -32.19 -10.77
CA LYS A 161 -1.80 -33.57 -10.59
C LYS A 161 -0.80 -34.43 -11.34
N THR A 162 0.09 -35.06 -10.59
CA THR A 162 0.99 -36.11 -11.05
C THR A 162 0.14 -37.31 -11.48
N SER A 163 -0.28 -37.31 -12.75
CA SER A 163 -0.79 -38.52 -13.40
C SER A 163 0.38 -39.26 -14.03
N LEU A 164 0.73 -40.40 -13.45
CA LEU A 164 1.70 -41.35 -13.95
C LEU A 164 1.31 -41.86 -15.34
N THR A 165 2.25 -41.93 -16.29
CA THR A 165 2.34 -43.10 -17.16
C THR A 165 3.80 -43.39 -17.58
N LEU A 166 4.10 -44.67 -17.61
CA LEU A 166 5.40 -45.33 -17.56
C LEU A 166 6.10 -45.49 -18.92
N ARG A 167 7.42 -45.74 -18.81
CA ARG A 167 8.31 -46.57 -19.66
C ARG A 167 8.85 -45.98 -20.96
N GLY A 168 10.17 -45.80 -20.94
CA GLY A 168 11.06 -46.13 -22.05
C GLY A 168 11.53 -44.92 -22.85
N LEU A 169 12.72 -44.41 -22.52
CA LEU A 169 13.89 -44.40 -23.41
C LEU A 169 15.05 -43.73 -22.68
N ILE A 170 16.21 -44.38 -22.78
CA ILE A 170 17.50 -43.89 -22.32
C ILE A 170 17.82 -42.62 -23.11
N TYR A 171 18.00 -41.48 -22.44
CA TYR A 171 18.68 -40.32 -23.02
C TYR A 171 19.77 -39.83 -22.07
N LYS A 172 20.98 -40.37 -22.28
CA LYS A 172 22.22 -39.74 -21.83
C LYS A 172 22.58 -38.65 -22.84
N LYS A 173 22.92 -37.47 -22.30
CA LYS A 173 23.83 -36.43 -22.82
C LYS A 173 23.18 -35.05 -22.94
N ASN A 174 23.59 -34.20 -21.99
CA ASN A 174 23.85 -32.75 -22.04
C ASN A 174 22.72 -31.81 -22.51
N ASN A 175 22.44 -30.81 -21.66
CA ASN A 175 21.55 -29.67 -21.87
C ASN A 175 20.06 -30.03 -21.88
N ALA A 176 19.48 -30.24 -20.70
CA ALA A 176 18.03 -30.24 -20.56
C ALA A 176 17.50 -28.84 -20.92
N PRO A 177 16.57 -28.72 -21.87
CA PRO A 177 15.99 -27.44 -22.21
C PRO A 177 15.10 -27.00 -21.04
N PHE A 178 15.37 -25.80 -20.54
CA PHE A 178 14.55 -25.04 -19.59
C PHE A 178 13.22 -24.68 -20.30
N SER A 179 12.40 -25.68 -20.59
CA SER A 179 11.44 -25.66 -21.70
C SER A 179 10.05 -25.20 -21.26
N ASP A 180 9.56 -24.17 -21.94
CA ASP A 180 8.23 -23.56 -22.01
C ASP A 180 7.58 -23.02 -20.73
N GLY A 181 7.55 -23.78 -19.63
CA GLY A 181 6.80 -23.38 -18.43
C GLY A 181 7.38 -22.14 -17.73
N VAL A 182 8.71 -22.03 -17.68
CA VAL A 182 9.38 -20.89 -17.02
C VAL A 182 9.38 -19.65 -17.91
N GLN A 183 9.52 -19.81 -19.23
CA GLN A 183 9.54 -18.70 -20.18
C GLN A 183 8.17 -18.04 -20.34
N THR A 184 7.09 -18.83 -20.24
CA THR A 184 5.72 -18.30 -20.15
C THR A 184 5.49 -17.58 -18.81
N GLY A 185 6.05 -18.13 -17.71
CA GLY A 185 6.02 -17.50 -16.39
C GLY A 185 6.73 -16.15 -16.33
N THR A 186 7.90 -16.01 -16.97
CA THR A 186 8.67 -14.75 -16.95
C THR A 186 7.95 -13.60 -17.65
N ASN A 187 7.23 -13.86 -18.74
CA ASN A 187 6.44 -12.83 -19.43
C ASN A 187 5.24 -12.40 -18.57
N GLN A 188 4.59 -13.35 -17.89
CA GLN A 188 3.51 -13.03 -16.96
C GLN A 188 4.03 -12.22 -15.77
N TRP A 189 5.14 -12.62 -15.17
CA TRP A 189 5.74 -11.86 -14.06
C TRP A 189 6.15 -10.45 -14.48
N LYS A 190 6.72 -10.27 -15.69
CA LYS A 190 7.00 -8.94 -16.23
C LYS A 190 5.70 -8.12 -16.27
N ALA A 191 4.65 -8.65 -16.88
CA ALA A 191 3.37 -7.96 -17.01
C ALA A 191 2.72 -7.62 -15.64
N ASP A 192 2.90 -8.48 -14.63
CA ASP A 192 2.34 -8.27 -13.29
C ASP A 192 3.16 -7.26 -12.47
N LEU A 193 4.49 -7.27 -12.62
CA LEU A 193 5.41 -6.38 -11.89
C LEU A 193 5.52 -4.99 -12.51
N GLU A 194 5.36 -4.89 -13.83
CA GLU A 194 5.56 -3.67 -14.60
C GLU A 194 4.71 -2.48 -14.12
N PRO A 195 3.41 -2.63 -13.78
CA PRO A 195 2.63 -1.53 -13.20
C PRO A 195 3.23 -0.96 -11.90
N GLU A 196 3.74 -1.83 -11.02
CA GLU A 196 4.33 -1.40 -9.73
C GLU A 196 5.73 -0.82 -9.90
N ILE A 197 6.54 -1.36 -10.82
CA ILE A 197 7.83 -0.75 -11.17
C ILE A 197 7.63 0.61 -11.84
N ASN A 198 6.62 0.75 -12.70
CA ASN A 198 6.24 2.02 -13.30
C ASN A 198 5.76 3.04 -12.26
N LEU A 199 5.16 2.58 -11.17
CA LEU A 199 4.85 3.45 -10.04
C LEU A 199 6.14 3.98 -9.38
N CYS A 200 7.17 3.15 -9.19
CA CYS A 200 8.50 3.62 -8.76
C CYS A 200 9.10 4.61 -9.77
N ARG A 201 9.03 4.33 -11.08
CA ARG A 201 9.52 5.24 -12.14
C ARG A 201 8.89 6.62 -12.04
N LYS A 202 7.56 6.66 -11.87
CA LYS A 202 6.80 7.91 -11.69
C LYS A 202 7.23 8.71 -10.47
N VAL A 203 7.60 8.07 -9.36
CA VAL A 203 8.10 8.77 -8.15
C VAL A 203 9.47 9.39 -8.41
N PHE A 204 10.38 8.63 -9.00
CA PHE A 204 11.78 9.02 -9.13
C PHE A 204 12.15 9.68 -10.46
N GLN A 205 11.19 9.82 -11.39
CA GLN A 205 11.39 10.38 -12.74
C GLN A 205 12.45 9.61 -13.54
N VAL A 206 12.36 8.28 -13.50
CA VAL A 206 13.28 7.39 -14.21
C VAL A 206 12.57 6.82 -15.44
N ASP A 207 12.95 7.32 -16.61
CA ASP A 207 12.40 6.86 -17.89
C ASP A 207 13.32 5.86 -18.61
N ASP A 208 14.56 5.68 -18.14
CA ASP A 208 15.52 4.78 -18.77
C ASP A 208 15.17 3.29 -18.54
N PRO A 209 15.29 2.41 -19.55
CA PRO A 209 15.11 0.97 -19.37
C PRO A 209 16.05 0.41 -18.31
N ILE A 210 15.57 -0.58 -17.55
CA ILE A 210 16.35 -1.22 -16.48
C ILE A 210 16.34 -2.73 -16.61
N THR A 211 17.47 -3.36 -16.29
CA THR A 211 17.61 -4.80 -16.24
C THR A 211 17.81 -5.24 -14.80
N ILE A 212 16.79 -5.88 -14.24
CA ILE A 212 16.85 -6.42 -12.89
C ILE A 212 17.16 -7.91 -12.96
N ASN A 213 18.16 -8.33 -12.21
CA ASN A 213 18.54 -9.73 -12.03
C ASN A 213 18.17 -10.17 -10.62
N TRP A 214 17.57 -11.35 -10.48
CA TRP A 214 17.26 -11.92 -9.18
C TRP A 214 17.19 -13.44 -9.22
N LYS A 215 17.05 -14.04 -8.05
CA LYS A 215 16.92 -15.47 -7.88
C LYS A 215 15.70 -15.78 -7.03
N ILE A 216 14.81 -16.61 -7.54
CA ILE A 216 13.66 -17.14 -6.79
C ILE A 216 14.13 -18.42 -6.10
N ARG A 217 14.06 -18.46 -4.77
CA ARG A 217 14.34 -19.66 -3.99
C ARG A 217 13.21 -20.68 -4.10
N THR A 218 13.50 -21.92 -3.70
CA THR A 218 12.50 -23.00 -3.64
C THR A 218 11.25 -22.64 -2.85
N ASP A 219 11.33 -21.79 -1.83
CA ASP A 219 10.21 -21.31 -1.02
C ASP A 219 9.44 -20.11 -1.62
N GLY A 220 9.76 -19.72 -2.87
CA GLY A 220 9.15 -18.58 -3.55
C GLY A 220 9.71 -17.22 -3.12
N LYS A 221 10.71 -17.16 -2.24
CA LYS A 221 11.32 -15.89 -1.81
C LYS A 221 12.44 -15.44 -2.74
N ILE A 222 12.65 -14.13 -2.80
CA ILE A 222 13.69 -13.53 -3.65
C ILE A 222 15.01 -13.38 -2.91
N THR A 223 16.11 -13.77 -3.57
CA THR A 223 17.50 -13.49 -3.19
C THR A 223 18.30 -12.94 -4.37
N ASP A 224 19.54 -12.51 -4.10
CA ASP A 224 20.54 -12.11 -5.11
C ASP A 224 20.04 -11.06 -6.10
N THR A 225 19.30 -10.06 -5.61
CA THR A 225 18.73 -9.00 -6.43
C THR A 225 19.77 -7.93 -6.77
N SER A 226 19.87 -7.57 -8.05
CA SER A 226 20.74 -6.49 -8.52
C SER A 226 20.15 -5.81 -9.76
N ILE A 227 20.46 -4.53 -9.95
CA ILE A 227 20.20 -3.78 -11.18
C ILE A 227 21.53 -3.63 -11.93
N THR A 228 21.50 -3.83 -13.24
CA THR A 228 22.73 -3.90 -14.05
C THR A 228 23.28 -2.51 -14.38
N GLU A 229 22.40 -1.53 -14.50
CA GLU A 229 22.71 -0.17 -14.91
C GLU A 229 23.32 0.64 -13.76
N THR A 230 24.43 1.35 -14.03
CA THR A 230 25.21 2.05 -13.00
C THR A 230 24.79 3.48 -12.74
N ASN A 231 23.96 4.07 -13.60
CA ASN A 231 23.60 5.50 -13.56
C ASN A 231 22.18 5.74 -13.02
N ILE A 232 21.61 4.75 -12.35
CA ILE A 232 20.23 4.81 -11.85
C ILE A 232 20.23 5.27 -10.40
N ASP A 233 19.26 6.12 -10.06
CA ASP A 233 19.05 6.58 -8.70
C ASP A 233 18.90 5.40 -7.72
N ASN A 234 19.64 5.45 -6.61
CA ASN A 234 19.63 4.36 -5.62
C ASN A 234 18.24 4.19 -4.97
N GLN A 235 17.48 5.27 -4.79
CA GLN A 235 16.14 5.21 -4.18
C GLN A 235 15.14 4.55 -5.13
N PHE A 236 15.26 4.81 -6.43
CA PHE A 236 14.51 4.07 -7.45
C PHE A 236 14.86 2.58 -7.42
N THR A 237 16.15 2.25 -7.37
CA THR A 237 16.63 0.86 -7.32
C THR A 237 16.05 0.12 -6.13
N GLU A 238 16.10 0.72 -4.94
CA GLU A 238 15.50 0.16 -3.73
C GLU A 238 13.98 -0.04 -3.87
N CYS A 239 13.28 0.91 -4.48
CA CYS A 239 11.84 0.81 -4.72
C CYS A 239 11.50 -0.37 -5.63
N ALA A 240 12.18 -0.51 -6.78
CA ALA A 240 11.96 -1.59 -7.73
C ALA A 240 12.31 -2.98 -7.12
N ILE A 241 13.39 -3.06 -6.34
CA ILE A 241 13.77 -4.28 -5.62
C ILE A 241 12.73 -4.64 -4.57
N GLU A 242 12.17 -3.66 -3.87
CA GLU A 242 11.11 -3.88 -2.88
C GLU A 242 9.82 -4.41 -3.52
N VAL A 243 9.44 -3.89 -4.69
CA VAL A 243 8.32 -4.44 -5.49
C VAL A 243 8.54 -5.93 -5.76
N ILE A 244 9.71 -6.30 -6.28
CA ILE A 244 10.03 -7.69 -6.60
C ILE A 244 10.05 -8.57 -5.35
N LYS A 245 10.65 -8.10 -4.25
CA LYS A 245 10.74 -8.89 -3.00
C LYS A 245 9.39 -9.15 -2.35
N ASN A 246 8.41 -8.28 -2.54
CA ASN A 246 7.06 -8.42 -1.98
C ASN A 246 6.09 -9.13 -2.94
N PHE A 247 6.52 -9.44 -4.17
CA PHE A 247 5.74 -10.22 -5.11
C PHE A 247 5.66 -11.69 -4.68
N SER A 248 4.48 -12.30 -4.84
CA SER A 248 4.25 -13.69 -4.50
C SER A 248 4.61 -14.60 -5.67
N PHE A 249 5.80 -15.19 -5.64
CA PHE A 249 6.22 -16.18 -6.63
C PHE A 249 5.77 -17.59 -6.25
N PRO A 250 5.54 -18.47 -7.25
CA PRO A 250 5.27 -19.87 -6.98
C PRO A 250 6.50 -20.57 -6.37
N ILE A 251 6.22 -21.67 -5.68
CA ILE A 251 7.22 -22.56 -5.09
C ILE A 251 7.82 -23.45 -6.19
N PHE A 252 9.13 -23.64 -6.15
CA PHE A 252 9.87 -24.43 -7.14
C PHE A 252 10.69 -25.54 -6.49
N GLU A 253 10.98 -26.60 -7.24
CA GLU A 253 11.85 -27.70 -6.79
C GLU A 253 13.33 -27.30 -6.72
N LYS A 254 13.70 -26.23 -7.42
CA LYS A 254 15.06 -25.67 -7.48
C LYS A 254 14.98 -24.16 -7.59
N ASP A 255 16.05 -23.49 -7.18
CA ASP A 255 16.13 -22.05 -7.35
C ASP A 255 16.14 -21.66 -8.84
N ILE A 256 15.44 -20.58 -9.17
CA ILE A 256 15.27 -20.09 -10.54
C ILE A 256 15.94 -18.72 -10.68
N PRO A 257 17.01 -18.59 -11.48
CA PRO A 257 17.53 -17.28 -11.85
C PRO A 257 16.58 -16.60 -12.83
N VAL A 258 16.34 -15.31 -12.64
CA VAL A 258 15.45 -14.50 -13.48
C VAL A 258 16.17 -13.20 -13.83
N ILE A 259 16.05 -12.82 -15.09
CA ILE A 259 16.56 -11.55 -15.62
C ILE A 259 15.43 -10.96 -16.45
N LEU A 260 14.95 -9.78 -16.07
CA LEU A 260 13.92 -9.06 -16.82
C LEU A 260 14.37 -7.64 -17.12
N LEU A 261 14.18 -7.25 -18.37
CA LEU A 261 14.25 -5.88 -18.84
C LEU A 261 12.87 -5.24 -18.66
N PHE A 262 12.83 -4.10 -17.97
CA PHE A 262 11.64 -3.25 -17.86
C PHE A 262 11.91 -1.96 -18.63
N ASP A 263 11.09 -1.72 -19.63
CA ASP A 263 11.21 -0.57 -20.53
C ASP A 263 10.48 0.66 -19.95
#